data_AF-A0A1H2UPA7-F1
#
_entry.id   AF-A0A1H2UPA7-F1
#
_cell.length_a   1.000
_cell.length_b   1.000
_cell.length_c   1.000
_cell.angle_alpha   90.00
_cell.angle_beta   90.00
_cell.angle_gamma   90.00
#
_symmetry.space_group_name_H-M   'P 1'
#
loop_
_entity.id
_entity.type
_entity.pdbx_description
1 polymer ?
#
loop_
_entity_poly.entity_id
_entity_poly.type
_entity_poly.pdbx_seq_one_letter_code
_entity_poly.pdbx_strand_id
1 'polypeptide(L)'
;MALSPTSHGTVILPISRVGFGFAAGGSDFHLDTEAESKSSNSSGNSASKANPFGGGSGGGVSIRPIAFLVVGKQGVHIVPLDNQTHLFEKIIDSAPQVIDQIQSIFQKNNMGSGMATSTAPTYEV
;
A
#
# COMPACT_ATOMS: atom_id res chain seq x y z
N MET A 1 24.32 2.11 15.89
CA MET A 1 24.63 3.49 15.44
C MET A 1 26.14 3.59 15.34
N ALA A 2 26.70 3.49 14.14
CA ALA A 2 28.15 3.44 13.95
C ALA A 2 28.71 4.86 13.91
N LEU A 3 29.57 5.20 14.87
CA LEU A 3 30.43 6.38 14.82
C LEU A 3 31.57 6.05 13.84
N SER A 4 31.45 6.50 12.59
CA SER A 4 32.60 6.49 11.67
C SER A 4 33.49 7.68 12.05
N PRO A 5 34.71 7.46 12.59
CA PRO A 5 35.64 8.55 12.81
C PRO A 5 36.23 8.92 11.46
N THR A 6 35.75 10.01 10.87
CA THR A 6 36.47 10.63 9.75
C THR A 6 37.76 11.24 10.32
N SER A 7 38.88 11.00 9.64
CA SER A 7 40.27 11.17 10.09
C SER A 7 40.71 12.56 10.57
N HIS A 8 39.78 13.51 10.71
CA HIS A 8 40.03 14.93 10.97
C HIS A 8 39.28 15.53 12.18
N GLY A 9 38.80 14.69 13.11
CA GLY A 9 38.12 15.18 14.33
C GLY A 9 36.71 15.72 14.07
N THR A 10 36.13 15.33 12.94
CA THR A 10 34.72 15.57 12.61
C THR A 10 33.92 14.30 12.89
N VAL A 11 32.81 14.43 13.62
CA VAL A 11 31.88 13.34 13.93
C VAL A 11 30.62 13.54 13.10
N ILE A 12 30.17 12.47 12.43
CA ILE A 12 28.92 12.47 11.67
C ILE A 12 27.92 11.58 12.39
N LEU A 13 26.82 12.15 12.85
CA LEU A 13 25.74 11.44 13.51
C LEU A 13 24.50 11.40 12.59
N PRO A 14 24.04 10.21 12.16
CA PRO A 14 22.80 10.10 11.42
C PRO A 14 21.60 10.42 12.34
N ILE A 15 20.65 11.19 11.82
CA ILE A 15 19.38 11.50 12.46
C ILE A 15 18.26 10.83 11.64
N SER A 16 17.50 9.96 12.30
CA SER A 16 16.33 9.30 11.70
C SER A 16 15.07 9.61 12.50
N ARG A 17 13.96 9.84 11.80
CA ARG A 17 12.61 9.82 12.38
C ARG A 17 12.15 8.38 12.52
N VAL A 18 11.62 8.04 13.68
CA VAL A 18 11.04 6.71 13.93
C VAL A 18 9.54 6.85 14.14
N GLY A 19 8.76 6.01 13.46
CA GLY A 19 7.31 5.93 13.60
C GLY A 19 6.88 4.52 13.99
N PHE A 20 5.96 4.43 14.92
CA PHE A 20 5.38 3.17 15.39
C PHE A 20 3.87 3.20 15.11
N GLY A 21 3.34 2.11 14.58
CA GLY A 21 1.93 1.95 14.31
C GLY A 21 1.46 0.60 14.79
N PHE A 22 0.29 0.55 15.42
CA PHE A 22 -0.33 -0.68 15.87
C PHE A 22 -1.81 -0.61 15.53
N ALA A 23 -2.35 -1.72 15.06
CA ALA A 23 -3.77 -1.87 14.81
C ALA A 23 -4.18 -3.25 15.30
N ALA A 24 -5.36 -3.32 15.91
CA ALA A 24 -5.99 -4.56 16.32
C ALA A 24 -7.47 -4.48 16.00
N GLY A 25 -8.06 -5.63 15.70
CA GLY A 25 -9.48 -5.74 15.42
C GLY A 25 -9.93 -7.18 15.57
N GLY A 26 -11.20 -7.35 15.88
CA GLY A 26 -11.82 -8.66 15.94
C GLY A 26 -13.32 -8.50 15.91
N SER A 27 -13.99 -9.59 15.57
CA SER A 27 -15.44 -9.65 15.48
C SER A 27 -15.94 -11.01 15.95
N ASP A 28 -17.05 -10.96 16.67
CA ASP A 28 -17.85 -12.14 16.96
C ASP A 28 -18.73 -12.47 15.75
N PHE A 29 -18.69 -13.73 15.30
CA PHE A 29 -19.53 -14.21 14.22
C PHE A 29 -20.77 -14.88 14.82
N HIS A 30 -21.94 -14.32 14.53
CA HIS A 30 -23.20 -15.00 14.80
C HIS A 30 -23.40 -16.08 13.73
N LEU A 31 -23.21 -17.33 14.11
CA LEU A 31 -23.61 -18.48 13.30
C LEU A 31 -25.10 -18.69 13.51
N ASP A 32 -25.93 -17.95 12.78
CA ASP A 32 -27.35 -18.25 12.65
C ASP A 32 -27.46 -19.63 12.01
N THR A 33 -27.72 -20.63 12.84
CA THR A 33 -27.88 -22.01 12.42
C THR A 33 -29.26 -22.16 11.82
N GLU A 34 -29.48 -21.60 10.64
CA GLU A 34 -30.63 -21.89 9.76
C GLU A 34 -30.33 -23.16 8.95
N ALA A 35 -29.88 -24.21 9.64
CA ALA A 35 -29.88 -25.57 9.14
C ALA A 35 -30.47 -26.45 10.23
N GLU A 36 -31.65 -26.96 9.93
CA GLU A 36 -32.39 -28.00 10.65
C GLU A 36 -33.29 -27.56 11.81
N SER A 37 -34.34 -26.83 11.44
CA SER A 37 -35.66 -27.22 11.94
C SER A 37 -36.11 -28.48 11.21
N LYS A 38 -35.72 -29.66 11.73
CA LYS A 38 -36.62 -30.82 11.90
C LYS A 38 -35.96 -31.96 12.68
N SER A 39 -36.49 -32.15 13.89
CA SER A 39 -36.62 -33.44 14.61
C SER A 39 -35.39 -33.99 15.34
N SER A 40 -35.32 -33.77 16.65
CA SER A 40 -35.77 -34.74 17.67
C SER A 40 -34.98 -34.63 18.98
N ASN A 41 -35.72 -34.29 20.03
CA ASN A 41 -35.67 -34.86 21.37
C ASN A 41 -34.36 -35.56 21.80
N SER A 42 -33.49 -34.88 22.55
CA SER A 42 -32.79 -35.51 23.68
C SER A 42 -32.13 -34.48 24.60
N SER A 43 -32.47 -34.64 25.87
CA SER A 43 -31.76 -34.18 27.06
C SER A 43 -30.24 -34.14 26.92
N GLY A 44 -29.61 -33.02 27.26
CA GLY A 44 -28.17 -32.99 27.47
C GLY A 44 -27.58 -31.59 27.40
N ASN A 45 -27.29 -31.04 28.56
CA ASN A 45 -26.29 -29.99 28.80
C ASN A 45 -26.44 -28.70 27.96
N SER A 46 -27.04 -27.68 28.54
CA SER A 46 -27.01 -26.29 28.04
C SER A 46 -25.58 -25.72 28.09
N ALA A 47 -24.69 -26.24 27.25
CA ALA A 47 -23.47 -25.56 26.87
C ALA A 47 -23.90 -24.45 25.91
N SER A 48 -24.01 -23.24 26.44
CA SER A 48 -24.15 -22.00 25.69
C SER A 48 -23.28 -22.06 24.43
N LYS A 49 -23.91 -22.10 23.25
CA LYS A 49 -23.23 -22.18 21.95
C LYS A 49 -22.39 -20.90 21.81
N ALA A 50 -21.10 -20.98 22.14
CA ALA A 50 -20.21 -19.84 22.10
C ALA A 50 -20.01 -19.45 20.63
N ASN A 51 -20.30 -18.20 20.29
CA ASN A 51 -20.03 -17.67 18.97
C ASN A 51 -18.51 -17.66 18.73
N PRO A 52 -18.03 -18.14 17.57
CA PRO A 52 -16.61 -18.09 17.27
C PRO A 52 -16.19 -16.63 17.13
N PHE A 53 -15.16 -16.24 17.88
CA PHE A 53 -14.50 -14.95 17.76
C PHE A 53 -13.31 -15.07 16.81
N GLY A 54 -13.23 -14.19 15.82
CA GLY A 54 -12.04 -14.03 14.98
C GLY A 54 -11.43 -12.67 15.23
N GLY A 55 -10.15 -12.64 15.57
CA GLY A 55 -9.40 -11.42 15.80
C GLY A 55 -7.99 -11.48 15.25
N GLY A 56 -7.41 -10.31 15.04
CA GLY A 56 -6.04 -10.13 14.58
C GLY A 56 -5.48 -8.80 15.03
N SER A 57 -4.16 -8.77 15.22
CA SER A 57 -3.42 -7.56 15.57
C SER A 57 -2.11 -7.51 14.80
N GLY A 58 -1.67 -6.31 14.46
CA GLY A 58 -0.43 -6.07 13.74
C GLY A 58 0.23 -4.78 14.19
N GLY A 59 1.56 -4.78 14.19
CA GLY A 59 2.37 -3.62 14.46
C GLY A 59 3.37 -3.39 13.34
N GLY A 60 3.85 -2.15 13.22
CA GLY A 60 4.86 -1.76 12.27
C GLY A 60 5.79 -0.71 12.86
N VAL A 61 7.05 -0.76 12.46
CA VAL A 61 8.05 0.26 12.76
C VAL A 61 8.54 0.83 11.43
N SER A 62 8.63 2.15 11.37
CA SER A 62 9.22 2.87 10.25
C SER A 62 10.41 3.68 10.73
N ILE A 63 11.50 3.65 9.96
CA ILE A 63 12.70 4.43 10.23
C ILE A 63 13.02 5.20 8.96
N ARG A 64 12.94 6.53 9.02
CA ARG A 64 13.22 7.43 7.90
C ARG A 64 14.44 8.28 8.25
N PRO A 65 15.57 8.13 7.53
CA PRO A 65 16.67 9.09 7.61
C PRO A 65 16.18 10.49 7.24
N ILE A 66 16.46 11.49 8.07
CA ILE A 66 16.04 12.88 7.84
C ILE A 66 17.22 13.85 7.74
N ALA A 67 18.31 13.61 8.47
CA ALA A 67 19.48 14.47 8.42
C ALA A 67 20.75 13.76 8.88
N PHE A 68 21.89 14.42 8.67
CA PHE A 68 23.14 14.14 9.39
C PHE A 68 23.50 15.35 10.25
N LEU A 69 23.96 15.09 11.47
CA LEU A 69 24.55 16.08 12.34
C LEU A 69 26.07 15.97 12.23
N VAL A 70 26.70 17.03 11.74
CA VAL A 70 28.15 17.13 11.58
C VAL A 70 28.68 17.98 12.73
N VAL A 71 29.52 17.37 13.57
CA VAL A 71 30.18 18.02 14.69
C VAL A 71 31.66 18.13 14.37
N GLY A 72 32.16 19.34 14.22
CA GLY A 72 33.56 19.61 13.92
C GLY A 72 34.14 20.73 14.78
N LYS A 73 35.38 21.13 14.50
CA LYS A 73 36.06 22.23 15.21
C LYS A 73 35.35 23.58 15.06
N GLN A 74 34.57 23.74 13.99
CA GLN A 74 33.89 24.98 13.63
C GLN A 74 32.50 25.08 14.27
N GLY A 75 32.04 24.01 14.92
CA GLY A 75 30.72 23.92 15.55
C GLY A 75 29.90 22.73 15.07
N VAL A 76 28.59 22.86 15.21
CA VAL A 76 27.60 21.81 14.94
C VAL A 76 26.71 22.25 13.78
N HIS A 77 26.62 21.42 12.74
CA HIS A 77 25.85 21.70 11.53
C HIS A 77 24.93 20.54 11.20
N ILE A 78 23.66 20.83 10.88
CA ILE A 78 22.70 19.82 10.41
C ILE A 78 22.66 19.87 8.89
N VAL A 79 22.79 18.70 8.26
CA VAL A 79 22.69 18.49 6.81
C VAL A 79 21.43 17.65 6.54
N PRO A 80 20.32 18.27 6.10
CA PRO A 80 19.09 17.56 5.73
C PRO A 80 19.31 16.64 4.51
N LEU A 81 18.58 15.53 4.41
CA LEU A 81 18.58 14.65 3.22
C LEU A 81 17.56 15.09 2.15
N ASP A 82 16.66 16.00 2.50
CA ASP A 82 15.53 16.44 1.71
C ASP A 82 15.89 17.62 0.79
N ASN A 83 16.47 17.30 -0.37
CA ASN A 83 16.56 18.21 -1.51
C ASN A 83 15.27 18.09 -2.36
N GLN A 84 14.15 18.62 -1.85
CA GLN A 84 12.83 18.49 -2.51
C GLN A 84 12.68 19.28 -3.84
N THR A 85 13.71 19.94 -4.34
CA THR A 85 13.63 20.73 -5.58
C THR A 85 13.64 19.85 -6.85
N HIS A 86 14.30 18.70 -6.84
CA HIS A 86 14.49 17.90 -8.08
C HIS A 86 13.35 16.92 -8.44
N LEU A 87 12.38 16.69 -7.56
CA LEU A 87 11.28 15.77 -7.85
C LEU A 87 10.13 16.45 -8.61
N PHE A 88 9.86 17.73 -8.33
CA PHE A 88 8.86 18.50 -9.07
C PHE A 88 9.27 18.68 -10.54
N GLU A 89 10.54 18.98 -10.81
CA GLU A 89 11.09 19.05 -12.17
C GLU A 89 10.87 17.73 -12.94
N LYS A 90 11.22 16.58 -12.34
CA LYS A 90 11.06 15.26 -12.96
C LYS A 90 9.59 14.87 -13.23
N ILE A 91 8.66 15.27 -12.36
CA ILE A 91 7.23 15.01 -12.55
C ILE A 91 6.66 15.88 -13.68
N ILE A 92 7.10 17.14 -13.77
CA ILE A 92 6.73 18.05 -14.86
C ILE A 92 7.26 17.54 -16.22
N ASP A 93 8.50 17.06 -16.27
CA ASP A 93 9.11 16.52 -17.50
C ASP A 93 8.45 15.20 -17.96
N SER A 94 7.91 14.40 -17.03
CA SER A 94 7.31 13.09 -17.35
C SER A 94 5.81 13.16 -17.66
N ALA A 95 5.14 14.27 -17.34
CA ALA A 95 3.71 14.46 -17.57
C ALA A 95 3.28 14.34 -19.06
N PRO A 96 4.03 14.89 -20.05
CA PRO A 96 3.64 14.79 -21.46
C PRO A 96 3.55 13.35 -21.94
N GLN A 97 4.53 12.51 -21.59
CA GLN A 97 4.58 11.11 -22.02
C GLN A 97 3.44 10.26 -21.45
N VAL A 98 3.01 10.56 -20.23
CA VAL A 98 1.88 9.88 -19.59
C VAL A 98 0.55 10.26 -20.26
N ILE A 99 0.38 11.54 -20.63
CA ILE A 99 -0.81 12.02 -21.35
C ILE A 99 -0.91 11.36 -22.74
N ASP A 100 0.20 11.25 -23.47
CA ASP A 100 0.24 10.61 -24.79
C ASP A 100 -0.12 9.12 -24.71
N GLN A 101 0.37 8.41 -23.68
CA GLN A 101 0.02 7.01 -23.46
C GLN A 101 -1.46 6.84 -23.11
N ILE A 102 -2.03 7.70 -22.27
CA ILE A 102 -3.47 7.66 -21.93
C ILE A 102 -4.32 7.93 -23.17
N GLN A 103 -3.98 8.92 -23.99
CA GLN A 103 -4.69 9.20 -25.23
C GLN A 103 -4.64 8.03 -26.21
N SER A 104 -3.49 7.36 -26.35
CA SER A 104 -3.33 6.20 -27.23
C SER A 104 -4.20 5.01 -26.82
N ILE A 105 -4.36 4.78 -25.52
CA ILE A 105 -5.20 3.71 -24.98
C ILE A 105 -6.69 4.06 -25.14
N PHE A 106 -7.05 5.33 -24.89
CA PHE A 106 -8.43 5.79 -25.00
C PHE A 106 -8.93 5.84 -26.45
N GLN A 107 -8.09 6.26 -27.39
CA GLN A 107 -8.40 6.22 -28.83
C GLN A 107 -8.51 4.79 -29.36
N LYS A 108 -7.64 3.88 -28.88
CA LYS A 108 -7.71 2.46 -29.25
C LYS A 108 -9.00 1.79 -28.78
N ASN A 109 -9.54 2.19 -27.62
CA ASN A 109 -10.84 1.71 -27.14
C ASN A 109 -12.03 2.28 -27.94
N ASN A 110 -11.91 3.45 -28.57
CA ASN A 110 -12.97 4.03 -29.41
C ASN A 110 -12.96 3.52 -30.87
N MET A 111 -11.88 2.86 -31.32
CA MET A 111 -11.77 2.26 -32.67
C MET A 111 -12.13 0.77 -32.72
N GLY A 112 -12.63 0.17 -31.64
CA GLY A 112 -13.07 -1.23 -31.58
C GLY A 112 -14.54 -1.49 -31.94
N SER A 113 -15.31 -0.45 -32.32
CA SER A 113 -16.78 -0.51 -32.50
C SER A 113 -17.20 -0.03 -33.90
N GLY A 114 -16.63 -0.59 -34.97
CA GLY A 114 -17.04 -0.18 -36.31
C GLY A 114 -16.33 -0.87 -37.46
N MET A 115 -16.38 -2.19 -37.55
CA MET A 115 -16.29 -2.87 -38.85
C MET A 115 -16.77 -4.33 -38.76
N ALA A 116 -18.05 -4.56 -39.02
CA ALA A 116 -18.58 -5.84 -39.47
C ALA A 116 -19.43 -5.57 -40.70
N THR A 117 -18.80 -5.60 -41.86
CA THR A 117 -19.42 -5.54 -43.18
C THR A 117 -20.34 -6.74 -43.37
N SER A 118 -21.62 -6.45 -43.57
CA SER A 118 -22.65 -7.41 -43.99
C SER A 118 -22.40 -7.87 -45.42
N THR A 119 -22.07 -9.15 -45.60
CA THR A 119 -22.17 -9.85 -46.90
C THR A 119 -23.08 -11.06 -46.70
N ALA A 120 -24.27 -11.01 -47.29
CA ALA A 120 -25.28 -12.07 -47.22
C ALA A 120 -24.87 -13.28 -48.09
N PRO A 121 -25.17 -14.53 -47.69
CA PRO A 121 -24.93 -15.69 -48.52
C PRO A 121 -26.05 -15.84 -49.56
N THR A 122 -25.71 -15.74 -50.84
CA THR A 122 -26.59 -16.17 -51.93
C THR A 122 -26.53 -17.68 -52.04
N TYR A 123 -27.70 -18.33 -51.96
CA TYR A 123 -27.88 -19.75 -52.26
C TYR A 123 -27.99 -19.92 -53.78
N GLU A 124 -27.29 -20.89 -54.37
CA GLU A 124 -27.67 -21.47 -55.66
C GLU A 124 -27.46 -23.00 -55.60
N VAL A 125 -28.28 -23.68 -56.40
CA VAL A 125 -28.55 -25.13 -56.41
C VAL A 125 -27.69 -25.83 -57.46
#